data_AF-G7EGY7-F1
#
_entry.id   AF-G7EGY7-F1
#
_cell.length_a   1.000
_cell.length_b   1.000
_cell.length_c   1.000
_cell.angle_alpha   90.00
_cell.angle_beta   90.00
_cell.angle_gamma   90.00
#
_symmetry.space_group_name_H-M   'P 1'
#
loop_
_entity.id
_entity.type
_entity.pdbx_description
1 polymer ?
#
loop_
_entity_poly.entity_id
_entity_poly.type
_entity_poly.pdbx_seq_one_letter_code
_entity_poly.pdbx_strand_id
1 'polypeptide(L)'
;MIAIAISPLGQRKIGGVQALVEFSTFGWLSMLFAAGMGSGLIFWGVAEPALHTVNSPLKQSLYPNNQTSGLALTLVNWGAHAWALYAVFGLVLGGLTRNSGKAGDISAPVISATKSVINRAWQLQLSFSIKLIAILAIFFGVVGTIANSTLLLRKGLELELGLESALFSGFIIIFLIALLYTISAKLGLKKRNSNS
;
A
#
# COMPACT_ATOMS: atom_id res chain seq x y z
N MET A 1 -9.29 -1.86 15.17
CA MET A 1 -10.23 -2.17 14.06
C MET A 1 -11.36 -3.09 14.46
N ILE A 2 -11.07 -4.23 15.09
CA ILE A 2 -12.08 -5.19 15.54
C ILE A 2 -13.16 -4.52 16.40
N ALA A 3 -12.76 -3.74 17.41
CA ALA A 3 -13.69 -2.98 18.25
C ALA A 3 -14.62 -2.03 17.46
N ILE A 4 -14.11 -1.37 16.41
CA ILE A 4 -14.92 -0.47 15.57
C ILE A 4 -15.89 -1.29 14.71
N ALA A 5 -15.43 -2.40 14.12
CA ALA A 5 -16.24 -3.27 13.28
C ALA A 5 -17.45 -3.87 14.01
N ILE A 6 -17.28 -4.24 15.29
CA ILE A 6 -18.38 -4.77 16.13
C ILE A 6 -19.24 -3.67 16.76
N SER A 7 -18.71 -2.45 16.88
CA SER A 7 -19.46 -1.33 17.46
C SER A 7 -20.56 -0.81 16.52
N PRO A 8 -21.51 0.00 17.02
CA PRO A 8 -22.50 0.68 16.19
C PRO A 8 -21.88 1.57 15.08
N LEU A 9 -20.61 1.98 15.23
CA LEU A 9 -19.90 2.74 14.20
C LEU A 9 -19.61 1.90 12.95
N GLY A 10 -19.42 0.58 13.09
CA GLY A 10 -19.18 -0.33 11.97
C GLY A 10 -20.39 -0.49 11.05
N GLN A 11 -21.60 -0.17 11.52
CA GLN A 11 -22.82 -0.22 10.71
C GLN A 11 -23.04 1.03 9.85
N ARG A 12 -22.21 2.08 10.02
CA ARG A 12 -22.37 3.34 9.28
C ARG A 12 -21.78 3.23 7.89
N LYS A 13 -22.57 3.58 6.87
CA LYS A 13 -22.12 3.67 5.48
C LYS A 13 -21.15 4.83 5.28
N ILE A 14 -20.04 4.57 4.59
CA ILE A 14 -19.10 5.60 4.14
C ILE A 14 -19.73 6.31 2.93
N GLY A 15 -19.79 7.65 2.96
CA GLY A 15 -20.43 8.47 1.92
C GLY A 15 -21.87 8.91 2.25
N GLY A 16 -22.38 8.57 3.44
CA GLY A 16 -23.72 8.98 3.91
C GLY A 16 -24.78 7.88 3.78
N VAL A 17 -26.00 8.17 4.28
CA VAL A 17 -27.11 7.20 4.38
C VAL A 17 -27.56 6.69 3.01
N GLN A 18 -27.52 7.56 2.00
CA GLN A 18 -27.92 7.27 0.62
C GLN A 18 -26.76 6.79 -0.27
N ALA A 19 -25.58 6.54 0.30
CA ALA A 19 -24.44 6.09 -0.51
C ALA A 19 -24.74 4.73 -1.16
N LEU A 20 -24.53 4.68 -2.47
CA LEU A 20 -24.62 3.47 -3.27
C LEU A 20 -23.25 2.79 -3.35
N VAL A 21 -23.26 1.46 -3.42
CA VAL A 21 -22.05 0.68 -3.59
C VAL A 21 -21.59 0.81 -5.04
N GLU A 22 -20.41 1.39 -5.26
CA GLU A 22 -19.86 1.65 -6.60
C GLU A 22 -19.32 0.37 -7.29
N PHE A 23 -18.92 -0.64 -6.51
CA PHE A 23 -18.30 -1.88 -7.02
C PHE A 23 -18.89 -3.11 -6.34
N SER A 24 -19.07 -4.20 -7.10
CA SER A 24 -19.46 -5.49 -6.52
C SER A 24 -18.46 -5.96 -5.47
N THR A 25 -18.89 -6.75 -4.50
CA THR A 25 -18.01 -7.27 -3.43
C THR A 25 -16.79 -8.00 -3.99
N PHE A 26 -16.98 -8.77 -5.07
CA PHE A 26 -15.88 -9.44 -5.75
C PHE A 26 -14.93 -8.42 -6.41
N GLY A 27 -15.46 -7.45 -7.15
CA GLY A 27 -14.64 -6.40 -7.77
C GLY A 27 -13.86 -5.58 -6.74
N TRP A 28 -14.49 -5.24 -5.61
CA TRP A 28 -13.84 -4.57 -4.48
C TRP A 28 -12.70 -5.41 -3.89
N LEU A 29 -12.93 -6.70 -3.65
CA LEU A 29 -11.91 -7.61 -3.13
C LEU A 29 -10.75 -7.76 -4.12
N SER A 30 -11.03 -7.90 -5.42
CA SER A 30 -10.01 -7.94 -6.47
C SER A 30 -9.17 -6.66 -6.48
N MET A 31 -9.79 -5.48 -6.35
CA MET A 31 -9.06 -4.21 -6.26
C MET A 31 -8.18 -4.13 -5.01
N LEU A 32 -8.66 -4.63 -3.87
CA LEU A 32 -7.89 -4.65 -2.62
C LEU A 32 -6.60 -5.47 -2.77
N PHE A 33 -6.69 -6.67 -3.35
CA PHE A 33 -5.51 -7.50 -3.60
C PHE A 33 -4.62 -6.91 -4.70
N ALA A 34 -5.19 -6.39 -5.80
CA ALA A 34 -4.40 -5.79 -6.87
C ALA A 34 -3.63 -4.54 -6.41
N ALA A 35 -4.21 -3.73 -5.52
CA ALA A 35 -3.55 -2.54 -4.97
C ALA A 35 -2.55 -2.86 -3.85
N GLY A 36 -2.82 -3.89 -3.03
CA GLY A 36 -2.00 -4.23 -1.88
C GLY A 36 -0.85 -5.21 -2.17
N MET A 37 -1.00 -6.10 -3.14
CA MET A 37 -0.04 -7.17 -3.39
C MET A 37 1.00 -6.75 -4.45
N GLY A 38 2.05 -6.05 -4.01
CA GLY A 38 3.15 -5.62 -4.87
C GLY A 38 4.20 -6.70 -5.14
N SER A 39 5.20 -6.36 -5.96
CA SER A 39 6.39 -7.20 -6.20
C SER A 39 7.16 -7.58 -4.94
N GLY A 40 7.02 -6.77 -3.88
CA GLY A 40 7.57 -7.07 -2.55
C GLY A 40 7.14 -8.43 -2.01
N LEU A 41 5.90 -8.86 -2.23
CA LEU A 41 5.44 -10.17 -1.76
C LEU A 41 6.04 -11.34 -2.54
N ILE A 42 6.34 -11.16 -3.83
CA ILE A 42 6.98 -12.21 -4.64
C ILE A 42 8.40 -12.45 -4.13
N PHE A 43 9.12 -11.36 -3.79
CA PHE A 43 10.47 -11.44 -3.26
C PHE A 43 10.48 -11.88 -1.78
N TRP A 44 9.83 -11.12 -0.91
CA TRP A 44 9.87 -11.33 0.54
C TRP A 44 9.01 -12.50 1.00
N GLY A 45 7.98 -12.90 0.25
CA GLY A 45 7.15 -14.06 0.59
C GLY A 45 7.93 -15.37 0.66
N VAL A 46 9.02 -15.50 -0.11
CA VAL A 46 9.92 -16.66 -0.04
C VAL A 46 11.18 -16.34 0.77
N ALA A 47 11.77 -15.16 0.55
CA ALA A 47 13.04 -14.80 1.19
C ALA A 47 12.91 -14.66 2.71
N GLU A 48 11.83 -14.04 3.20
CA GLU A 48 11.69 -13.72 4.63
C GLU A 48 11.50 -14.96 5.51
N PRO A 49 10.61 -15.93 5.20
CA PRO A 49 10.53 -17.17 5.97
C PRO A 49 11.85 -17.95 5.95
N ALA A 50 12.53 -17.99 4.80
CA ALA A 50 13.80 -18.68 4.66
C ALA A 50 14.88 -18.05 5.56
N LEU A 51 15.00 -16.72 5.55
CA LEU A 51 15.94 -15.98 6.40
C LEU A 51 15.62 -16.15 7.89
N HIS A 52 14.35 -16.03 8.27
CA HIS A 52 13.94 -16.18 9.68
C HIS A 52 14.07 -17.61 10.19
N THR A 53 14.00 -18.63 9.31
CA THR A 53 14.28 -20.02 9.69
C THR A 53 15.75 -20.21 10.09
N VAL A 54 16.67 -19.46 9.47
CA VAL A 54 18.11 -19.53 9.79
C VAL A 54 18.42 -18.77 11.07
N ASN A 55 17.86 -17.58 11.26
CA ASN A 55 18.13 -16.73 12.42
C ASN A 55 16.86 -15.99 12.87
N SER A 56 16.02 -16.66 13.67
CA SER A 56 14.82 -16.04 14.24
C SER A 56 15.15 -15.31 15.55
N PRO A 57 14.75 -14.04 15.72
CA PRO A 57 14.84 -13.35 17.01
C PRO A 57 13.80 -13.85 18.02
N LEU A 58 12.87 -14.71 17.62
CA LEU A 58 11.83 -15.25 18.50
C LEU A 58 12.42 -16.30 19.45
N LYS A 59 11.88 -16.35 20.67
CA LYS A 59 12.26 -17.38 21.65
C LYS A 59 11.91 -18.76 21.11
N GLN A 60 12.93 -19.53 20.72
CA GLN A 60 12.74 -20.84 20.08
C GLN A 60 12.01 -21.85 20.98
N SER A 61 12.05 -21.68 22.30
CA SER A 61 11.29 -22.51 23.25
C SER A 61 9.76 -22.42 23.11
N LEU A 62 9.24 -21.38 22.47
CA LEU A 62 7.81 -21.19 22.22
C LEU A 62 7.33 -21.86 20.92
N TYR A 63 8.25 -22.42 20.12
CA TYR A 63 7.96 -22.93 18.78
C TYR A 63 8.49 -24.35 18.59
N PRO A 64 7.74 -25.25 17.92
CA PRO A 64 8.19 -26.63 17.68
C PRO A 64 9.51 -26.74 16.91
N ASN A 65 9.76 -25.83 15.96
CA ASN A 65 10.97 -25.81 15.15
C ASN A 65 11.24 -24.42 14.57
N ASN A 66 12.40 -24.22 13.93
CA ASN A 66 12.78 -22.93 13.36
C ASN A 66 11.91 -22.50 12.17
N GLN A 67 11.31 -23.47 11.44
CA GLN A 67 10.43 -23.16 10.31
C GLN A 67 9.13 -22.52 10.80
N THR A 68 8.55 -23.04 11.89
CA THR A 68 7.35 -22.49 12.52
C THR A 68 7.60 -21.11 13.11
N SER A 69 8.76 -20.88 13.74
CA SER A 69 9.11 -19.54 14.24
C SER A 69 9.37 -18.55 13.09
N GLY A 70 10.01 -18.99 12.01
CA GLY A 70 10.22 -18.17 10.81
C GLY A 70 8.92 -17.74 10.13
N LEU A 71 8.00 -18.69 9.91
CA LEU A 71 6.68 -18.44 9.36
C LEU A 71 5.83 -17.54 10.28
N ALA A 72 5.87 -17.76 11.59
CA ALA A 72 5.15 -16.93 12.55
C ALA A 72 5.59 -15.47 12.46
N LEU A 73 6.90 -15.20 12.35
CA LEU A 73 7.42 -13.85 12.21
C LEU A 73 6.99 -13.20 10.89
N THR A 74 7.04 -13.94 9.77
CA THR A 74 6.55 -13.45 8.48
C THR A 74 5.05 -13.14 8.52
N LEU A 75 4.24 -13.95 9.21
CA LEU A 75 2.81 -13.68 9.39
C LEU A 75 2.52 -12.43 10.23
N VAL A 76 3.41 -12.05 11.14
CA VAL A 76 3.28 -10.76 11.87
C VAL A 76 3.52 -9.58 10.91
N ASN A 77 4.50 -9.71 10.01
CA ASN A 77 4.87 -8.65 9.08
C ASN A 77 3.86 -8.47 7.93
N TRP A 78 3.30 -9.58 7.41
CA TRP A 78 2.41 -9.56 6.24
C TRP A 78 0.96 -9.95 6.52
N GLY A 79 0.66 -10.38 7.74
CA GLY A 79 -0.68 -10.81 8.14
C GLY A 79 -1.55 -9.69 8.68
N ALA A 80 -2.51 -10.05 9.52
CA ALA A 80 -3.63 -9.19 9.91
C ALA A 80 -3.21 -7.83 10.51
N HIS A 81 -2.04 -7.76 11.16
CA HIS A 81 -1.51 -6.51 11.72
C HIS A 81 -1.27 -5.44 10.65
N ALA A 82 -0.58 -5.77 9.55
CA ALA A 82 -0.29 -4.83 8.47
C ALA A 82 -1.59 -4.36 7.77
N TRP A 83 -2.49 -5.30 7.49
CA TRP A 83 -3.79 -5.00 6.89
C TRP A 83 -4.69 -4.16 7.80
N ALA A 84 -4.63 -4.35 9.12
CA ALA A 84 -5.37 -3.53 10.06
C ALA A 84 -4.94 -2.06 10.01
N LEU A 85 -3.65 -1.79 9.79
CA LEU A 85 -3.15 -0.42 9.61
C LEU A 85 -3.75 0.22 8.34
N TYR A 86 -3.74 -0.50 7.21
CA TYR A 86 -4.36 -0.04 5.97
C TYR A 86 -5.87 0.19 6.12
N ALA A 87 -6.57 -0.68 6.84
CA ALA A 87 -7.99 -0.52 7.12
C ALA A 87 -8.27 0.74 7.95
N VAL A 88 -7.43 1.06 8.95
CA VAL A 88 -7.57 2.31 9.73
C VAL A 88 -7.38 3.53 8.83
N PHE A 89 -6.31 3.58 8.03
CA PHE A 89 -6.06 4.71 7.14
C PHE A 89 -7.14 4.84 6.06
N GLY A 90 -7.57 3.72 5.47
CA GLY A 90 -8.66 3.68 4.51
C GLY A 90 -9.99 4.16 5.10
N LEU A 91 -10.29 3.80 6.36
CA LEU A 91 -11.49 4.28 7.06
C LEU A 91 -11.40 5.77 7.39
N VAL A 92 -10.24 6.26 7.86
CA VAL A 92 -10.04 7.67 8.20
C VAL A 92 -10.11 8.53 6.94
N LEU A 93 -9.40 8.16 5.88
CA LEU A 93 -9.40 8.90 4.63
C LEU A 93 -10.74 8.72 3.89
N GLY A 94 -11.16 7.49 3.61
CA GLY A 94 -12.41 7.24 2.89
C GLY A 94 -13.65 7.72 3.65
N GLY A 95 -13.74 7.45 4.95
CA GLY A 95 -14.88 7.82 5.80
C GLY A 95 -14.98 9.33 6.06
N LEU A 96 -13.91 9.95 6.58
CA LEU A 96 -13.99 11.35 7.01
C LEU A 96 -13.87 12.32 5.83
N THR A 97 -13.05 12.03 4.82
CA THR A 97 -12.88 12.99 3.71
C THR A 97 -14.05 12.97 2.73
N ARG A 98 -14.67 11.81 2.50
CA ARG A 98 -15.86 11.70 1.63
C ARG A 98 -17.07 12.39 2.28
N ASN A 99 -17.30 12.17 3.57
CA ASN A 99 -18.43 12.79 4.29
C ASN A 99 -18.28 14.31 4.49
N SER A 100 -17.05 14.84 4.44
CA SER A 100 -16.77 16.28 4.61
C SER A 100 -16.55 17.02 3.28
N GLY A 101 -16.75 16.37 2.13
CA GLY A 101 -16.56 16.97 0.80
C GLY A 101 -15.10 17.28 0.44
N LYS A 102 -14.13 16.80 1.23
CA LYS A 102 -12.68 17.01 1.03
C LYS A 102 -11.99 15.74 0.51
N ALA A 103 -12.70 14.95 -0.28
CA ALA A 103 -12.23 13.68 -0.77
C ALA A 103 -10.86 13.81 -1.46
N GLY A 104 -9.88 13.01 -1.03
CA GLY A 104 -8.52 12.98 -1.58
C GLY A 104 -7.51 13.89 -0.88
N ASP A 105 -7.92 14.75 0.07
CA ASP A 105 -6.96 15.50 0.89
C ASP A 105 -6.51 14.67 2.10
N ILE A 106 -5.27 14.18 2.06
CA ILE A 106 -4.64 13.40 3.13
C ILE A 106 -4.54 14.15 4.47
N SER A 107 -4.51 15.48 4.45
CA SER A 107 -4.44 16.30 5.67
C SER A 107 -5.82 16.58 6.28
N ALA A 108 -6.91 16.40 5.52
CA ALA A 108 -8.24 16.80 5.94
C ALA A 108 -8.72 16.17 7.28
N PRO A 109 -8.46 14.89 7.58
CA PRO A 109 -8.85 14.32 8.87
C PRO A 109 -8.18 15.03 10.05
N VAL A 110 -6.88 15.30 9.94
CA VAL A 110 -6.11 15.98 11.00
C VAL A 110 -6.60 17.41 11.16
N ILE A 111 -6.73 18.15 10.06
CA ILE A 111 -7.21 19.54 10.09
C ILE A 111 -8.64 19.63 10.66
N SER A 112 -9.50 18.66 10.33
CA SER A 112 -10.86 18.61 10.89
C SER A 112 -10.86 18.36 12.39
N ALA A 113 -9.96 17.50 12.89
CA ALA A 113 -9.84 17.18 14.31
C ALA A 113 -9.25 18.35 15.12
N THR A 114 -8.35 19.14 14.53
CA THR A 114 -7.66 20.23 15.22
C THR A 114 -8.30 21.60 15.01
N LYS A 115 -9.37 21.71 14.20
CA LYS A 115 -9.98 22.98 13.79
C LYS A 115 -10.37 23.90 14.95
N SER A 116 -10.82 23.34 16.07
CA SER A 116 -11.22 24.10 17.28
C SER A 116 -10.05 24.55 18.16
N VAL A 117 -8.86 23.97 17.97
CA VAL A 117 -7.71 24.16 18.85
C VAL A 117 -6.65 25.08 18.22
N ILE A 118 -6.47 25.02 16.90
CA ILE A 118 -5.41 25.76 16.21
C ILE A 118 -5.97 26.83 15.28
N ASN A 119 -5.27 27.96 15.20
CA ASN A 119 -5.62 29.07 14.31
C ASN A 119 -5.39 28.72 12.84
N ARG A 120 -5.90 29.57 11.93
CA ARG A 120 -5.86 29.33 10.49
C ARG A 120 -4.43 29.23 9.92
N ALA A 121 -3.48 30.01 10.44
CA ALA A 121 -2.08 29.97 9.98
C ALA A 121 -1.43 28.62 10.30
N TRP A 122 -1.60 28.13 11.53
CA TRP A 122 -1.10 26.82 11.95
C TRP A 122 -1.76 25.66 11.19
N GLN A 123 -3.06 25.78 10.85
CA GLN A 123 -3.75 24.78 10.02
C GLN A 123 -3.11 24.65 8.63
N LEU A 124 -2.72 25.78 8.01
CA LEU A 124 -2.08 25.77 6.70
C LEU A 124 -0.68 25.12 6.75
N GLN A 125 0.12 25.47 7.76
CA GLN A 125 1.45 24.88 7.96
C GLN A 125 1.37 23.38 8.24
N LEU A 126 0.46 22.96 9.12
CA LEU A 126 0.26 21.55 9.43
C LEU A 126 -0.20 20.75 8.20
N SER A 127 -1.13 21.30 7.41
CA SER A 127 -1.59 20.68 6.17
C SER A 127 -0.44 20.53 5.17
N PHE A 128 0.39 21.55 5.01
CA PHE A 128 1.57 21.50 4.14
C PHE A 128 2.55 20.41 4.59
N SER A 129 2.90 20.36 5.88
CA SER A 129 3.83 19.37 6.42
C SER A 129 3.32 17.94 6.22
N ILE A 130 2.03 17.67 6.49
CA ILE A 130 1.43 16.35 6.28
C ILE A 130 1.51 15.96 4.80
N LYS A 131 1.17 16.89 3.90
CA LYS A 131 1.23 16.64 2.45
C LYS A 131 2.66 16.38 1.97
N LEU A 132 3.63 17.14 2.48
CA LEU A 132 5.04 16.93 2.14
C LEU A 132 5.54 15.56 2.59
N ILE A 133 5.28 15.18 3.84
CA ILE A 133 5.64 13.85 4.37
C ILE A 133 4.97 12.74 3.56
N ALA A 134 3.68 12.91 3.23
CA ALA A 134 2.96 11.95 2.41
C ALA A 134 3.57 11.78 1.02
N ILE A 135 3.92 12.88 0.33
CA ILE A 135 4.58 12.83 -0.98
C ILE A 135 5.93 12.12 -0.88
N LEU A 136 6.73 12.43 0.14
CA LEU A 136 8.02 11.76 0.36
C LEU A 136 7.84 10.26 0.64
N ALA A 137 6.88 9.89 1.49
CA ALA A 137 6.58 8.50 1.80
C ALA A 137 6.15 7.72 0.55
N ILE A 138 5.27 8.30 -0.28
CA ILE A 138 4.85 7.71 -1.55
C ILE A 138 6.04 7.58 -2.49
N PHE A 139 6.86 8.63 -2.61
CA PHE A 139 8.05 8.63 -3.47
C PHE A 139 9.02 7.50 -3.09
N PHE A 140 9.43 7.42 -1.81
CA PHE A 140 10.35 6.38 -1.36
C PHE A 140 9.73 4.98 -1.46
N GLY A 141 8.43 4.83 -1.19
CA GLY A 141 7.73 3.55 -1.34
C GLY A 141 7.70 3.06 -2.80
N VAL A 142 7.43 3.96 -3.75
CA VAL A 142 7.45 3.65 -5.19
C VAL A 142 8.87 3.32 -5.65
N VAL A 143 9.87 4.13 -5.27
CA VAL A 143 11.28 3.88 -5.63
C VAL A 143 11.76 2.52 -5.10
N GLY A 144 11.49 2.20 -3.83
CA GLY A 144 11.85 0.91 -3.25
C GLY A 144 11.19 -0.28 -3.96
N THR A 145 9.92 -0.13 -4.34
CA THR A 145 9.19 -1.16 -5.10
C THR A 145 9.80 -1.37 -6.49
N ILE A 146 10.14 -0.29 -7.20
CA ILE A 146 10.79 -0.36 -8.52
C ILE A 146 12.18 -1.02 -8.41
N ALA A 147 12.95 -0.68 -7.38
CA ALA A 147 14.27 -1.27 -7.13
C ALA A 147 14.18 -2.79 -6.94
N ASN A 148 13.28 -3.26 -6.07
CA ASN A 148 13.07 -4.70 -5.83
C ASN A 148 12.58 -5.41 -7.10
N SER A 149 11.65 -4.80 -7.85
CA SER A 149 11.13 -5.37 -9.09
C SER A 149 12.23 -5.51 -10.15
N THR A 150 13.08 -4.50 -10.28
CA THR A 150 14.21 -4.50 -11.22
C THR A 150 15.23 -5.57 -10.84
N LEU A 151 15.53 -5.73 -9.55
CA LEU A 151 16.43 -6.78 -9.07
C LEU A 151 15.89 -8.18 -9.39
N LEU A 152 14.60 -8.41 -9.15
CA LEU A 152 13.94 -9.70 -9.42
C LEU A 152 13.95 -10.03 -10.92
N LEU A 153 13.56 -9.08 -11.76
CA LEU A 153 13.55 -9.26 -13.22
C LEU A 153 14.96 -9.50 -13.76
N ARG A 154 15.95 -8.74 -13.27
CA ARG A 154 17.35 -8.94 -13.65
C ARG A 154 17.82 -10.35 -13.30
N LYS A 155 17.53 -10.83 -12.09
CA LYS A 155 17.92 -12.19 -11.69
C LYS A 155 17.23 -13.27 -12.53
N GLY A 156 15.98 -13.07 -12.93
CA GLY A 156 15.32 -13.94 -13.91
C GLY A 156 16.04 -13.98 -15.25
N LEU A 157 16.40 -12.81 -15.80
CA LEU A 157 17.12 -12.71 -17.08
C LEU A 157 18.54 -13.32 -17.02
N GLU A 158 19.23 -13.17 -15.89
CA GLU A 158 20.55 -13.76 -15.67
C GLU A 158 20.47 -15.30 -15.68
N LEU A 159 19.48 -15.87 -14.99
CA LEU A 159 19.30 -17.32 -14.92
C LEU A 159 18.88 -17.96 -16.26
N GLU A 160 18.03 -17.29 -17.03
CA GLU A 160 17.48 -17.84 -18.28
C GLU A 160 18.33 -17.52 -19.52
N LEU A 161 18.93 -16.33 -19.59
CA LEU A 161 19.61 -15.82 -20.79
C LEU A 161 21.13 -15.61 -20.60
N GLY A 162 21.66 -15.82 -19.38
CA GLY A 162 23.08 -15.62 -19.09
C GLY A 162 23.55 -14.17 -19.19
N LEU A 163 22.63 -13.19 -19.15
CA LEU A 163 22.95 -11.77 -19.28
C LEU A 163 23.49 -11.21 -17.95
N GLU A 164 24.81 -11.21 -17.78
CA GLU A 164 25.46 -10.77 -16.53
C GLU A 164 25.57 -9.24 -16.37
N SER A 165 25.32 -8.46 -17.44
CA SER A 165 25.48 -7.00 -17.40
C SER A 165 24.43 -6.34 -16.52
N ALA A 166 24.81 -6.10 -15.26
CA ALA A 166 23.99 -5.56 -14.20
C ALA A 166 23.35 -4.20 -14.52
N LEU A 167 24.15 -3.29 -15.09
CA LEU A 167 23.72 -1.92 -15.37
C LEU A 167 22.84 -1.87 -16.62
N PHE A 168 23.26 -2.54 -17.70
CA PHE A 168 22.54 -2.51 -18.97
C PHE A 168 21.14 -3.14 -18.87
N SER A 169 21.04 -4.32 -18.23
CA SER A 169 19.75 -4.98 -18.00
C SER A 169 18.83 -4.15 -17.11
N GLY A 170 19.35 -3.53 -16.03
CA GLY A 170 18.58 -2.67 -15.14
C GLY A 170 18.00 -1.44 -15.84
N PHE A 171 18.81 -0.73 -16.65
CA PHE A 171 18.35 0.41 -17.42
C PHE A 171 17.23 0.05 -18.41
N ILE A 172 17.38 -1.07 -19.13
CA ILE A 172 16.36 -1.54 -20.09
C ILE A 172 15.05 -1.87 -19.36
N ILE A 173 15.12 -2.59 -18.25
CA ILE A 173 13.92 -2.95 -17.46
C ILE A 173 13.18 -1.69 -17.00
N ILE A 174 13.89 -0.73 -16.40
CA ILE A 174 13.29 0.53 -15.92
C ILE A 174 12.68 1.32 -17.08
N PHE A 175 13.38 1.41 -18.21
CA PHE A 175 12.89 2.11 -19.40
C PHE A 175 11.60 1.48 -19.94
N LEU A 176 11.54 0.15 -20.04
CA LEU A 176 10.35 -0.58 -20.49
C LEU A 176 9.18 -0.40 -19.52
N ILE A 177 9.42 -0.50 -18.22
CA ILE A 177 8.37 -0.28 -17.20
C ILE A 177 7.84 1.16 -17.30
N ALA A 178 8.71 2.16 -17.43
CA ALA A 178 8.32 3.56 -17.57
C ALA A 178 7.50 3.81 -18.85
N LEU A 179 7.88 3.18 -19.97
CA LEU A 179 7.16 3.25 -21.23
C LEU A 179 5.76 2.63 -21.11
N LEU A 180 5.67 1.40 -20.60
CA LEU A 180 4.39 0.70 -20.39
C LEU A 180 3.47 1.47 -19.45
N TYR A 181 4.01 2.00 -18.34
CA TYR A 181 3.26 2.83 -17.42
C TYR A 181 2.71 4.09 -18.11
N THR A 182 3.54 4.78 -18.90
CA THR A 182 3.13 5.98 -19.63
C THR A 182 2.02 5.69 -20.64
N ILE A 183 2.12 4.59 -21.38
CA ILE A 183 1.08 4.14 -22.32
C ILE A 183 -0.22 3.82 -21.58
N SER A 184 -0.12 3.05 -20.48
CA SER A 184 -1.26 2.69 -19.64
C SER A 184 -1.97 3.93 -19.09
N ALA A 185 -1.22 4.89 -18.56
CA ALA A 185 -1.76 6.15 -18.05
C ALA A 185 -2.51 6.95 -19.13
N LYS A 186 -1.94 7.05 -20.34
CA LYS A 186 -2.60 7.73 -21.48
C LYS A 186 -3.90 7.05 -21.90
N LEU A 187 -3.91 5.72 -21.99
CA LEU A 187 -5.09 4.95 -22.38
C LEU A 187 -6.19 5.00 -21.30
N GLY A 188 -5.81 4.94 -20.03
CA GLY A 188 -6.72 5.06 -18.90
C GLY A 188 -7.45 6.40 -18.86
N LEU A 189 -6.73 7.51 -19.13
CA LEU A 189 -7.32 8.84 -19.23
C LEU A 189 -8.32 8.95 -20.39
N LYS A 190 -8.00 8.36 -21.55
CA LYS A 190 -8.88 8.39 -22.73
C LYS A 190 -10.20 7.65 -22.50
N LYS A 191 -10.16 6.49 -21.82
CA LYS A 191 -11.35 5.70 -21.48
C LYS A 191 -12.27 6.40 -20.47
N ARG A 192 -11.71 7.24 -19.58
CA ARG A 192 -12.49 8.04 -18.63
C ARG A 192 -13.20 9.22 -19.30
N ASN A 193 -12.56 9.89 -20.25
CA ASN A 193 -13.16 11.01 -20.98
C ASN A 193 -14.22 10.57 -22.02
N SER A 194 -14.26 9.29 -22.44
CA SER A 194 -15.31 8.80 -23.35
C SER A 194 -16.59 8.35 -22.64
N ASN A 195 -16.56 8.21 -21.30
CA ASN A 195 -17.66 7.73 -20.47
C ASN A 195 -18.22 8.82 -19.54
N SER A 196 -17.79 10.07 -19.72
CA SER A 196 -18.32 11.28 -19.07
C SER A 196 -19.07 12.13 -20.08
#